data_AF-A0A974P5M7-F1
#
_entry.id   AF-A0A974P5M7-F1
#
_cell.length_a   1.000
_cell.length_b   1.000
_cell.length_c   1.000
_cell.angle_alpha   90.00
_cell.angle_beta   90.00
_cell.angle_gamma   90.00
#
_symmetry.space_group_name_H-M   'P 1'
#
loop_
_entity.id
_entity.type
_entity.pdbx_description
1 polymer ?
#
loop_
_entity_poly.entity_id
_entity_poly.type
_entity_poly.pdbx_seq_one_letter_code
_entity_poly.pdbx_strand_id
1 'polypeptide(L)'
;MATLLVAIALFLILFDWNYLRGPIGRFASAKTGREIVLAGDLKVHAFSLKPSATVQGIRIGNPKWAGPGQTADIASLDVQVKLLPLFVGQVVLLNLQLDQAKVDLLRDRQGRATWDFSNGKKTNKPFKMPPIRRFVINDGHLKITDQKRRLVLNGEVNATEKMGQTGRGFLMTGDGSLNGNKFLLRVQGGPLLNVDTHKPYPFDADIRSGATRVTAKGAIPKPFDLGEFYMDTTAQGPDLSDLYDLTGVALPNTPPYKLHGRLSREGHLYKIDGLGGRVGDSDLSGFISVETGEERPI
;
A
#
# COMPACT_ATOMS: atom_id res chain seq x y z
N MET A 1 -21.29 -21.78 -34.04
CA MET A 1 -20.25 -21.05 -33.28
C MET A 1 -20.08 -19.61 -33.75
N ALA A 2 -19.90 -19.33 -35.04
CA ALA A 2 -19.77 -17.95 -35.54
C ALA A 2 -20.98 -17.05 -35.20
N THR A 3 -22.21 -17.54 -35.35
CA THR A 3 -23.44 -16.83 -34.96
C THR A 3 -23.53 -16.54 -33.47
N LEU A 4 -23.08 -17.47 -32.60
CA LEU A 4 -23.05 -17.27 -31.16
C LEU A 4 -22.02 -16.20 -30.76
N LEU A 5 -20.83 -16.22 -31.39
CA LEU A 5 -19.80 -15.21 -31.16
C LEU A 5 -20.25 -13.82 -31.64
N VAL A 6 -20.92 -13.73 -32.79
CA VAL A 6 -21.50 -12.48 -33.30
C VAL A 6 -22.62 -11.99 -32.40
N ALA A 7 -23.49 -12.87 -31.90
CA ALA A 7 -24.55 -12.50 -30.95
C ALA A 7 -23.99 -12.02 -29.60
N ILE A 8 -22.96 -12.69 -29.06
CA ILE A 8 -22.24 -12.23 -27.85
C ILE A 8 -21.55 -10.89 -28.11
N ALA A 9 -20.94 -10.73 -29.29
CA ALA A 9 -20.29 -9.48 -29.67
C ALA A 9 -21.29 -8.32 -29.72
N LEU A 10 -22.39 -8.50 -30.42
CA LEU A 10 -23.47 -7.52 -30.51
C LEU A 10 -24.09 -7.23 -29.14
N PHE A 11 -24.31 -8.26 -28.32
CA PHE A 11 -24.82 -8.09 -26.96
C PHE A 11 -23.89 -7.20 -26.14
N LEU A 12 -22.60 -7.52 -26.04
CA LEU A 12 -21.66 -6.74 -25.24
C LEU A 12 -21.43 -5.31 -25.77
N ILE A 13 -21.69 -5.04 -27.06
CA ILE A 13 -21.64 -3.69 -27.65
C ILE A 13 -22.88 -2.88 -27.24
N LEU A 14 -24.07 -3.49 -27.32
CA LEU A 14 -25.35 -2.82 -27.06
C LEU A 14 -25.77 -2.83 -25.58
N PHE A 15 -25.13 -3.68 -24.78
CA PHE A 15 -25.44 -3.86 -23.37
C PHE A 15 -24.97 -2.67 -22.54
N ASP A 16 -25.89 -2.10 -21.76
CA ASP A 16 -25.56 -1.07 -20.79
C ASP A 16 -24.84 -1.70 -19.59
N TRP A 17 -23.53 -1.47 -19.53
CA TRP A 17 -22.66 -1.96 -18.48
C TRP A 17 -23.07 -1.48 -17.08
N ASN A 18 -23.86 -0.41 -16.96
CA ASN A 18 -24.37 0.06 -15.68
C ASN A 18 -25.26 -0.95 -14.96
N TYR A 19 -25.89 -1.90 -15.66
CA TYR A 19 -26.63 -3.00 -15.04
C TYR A 19 -25.73 -3.93 -14.20
N LEU A 20 -24.42 -3.96 -14.47
CA LEU A 20 -23.48 -4.78 -13.73
C LEU A 20 -22.97 -4.11 -12.44
N ARG A 21 -23.26 -2.83 -12.20
CA ARG A 21 -22.83 -2.14 -10.96
C ARG A 21 -23.29 -2.86 -9.70
N GLY A 22 -24.58 -3.23 -9.65
CA GLY A 22 -25.15 -3.98 -8.53
C GLY A 22 -24.54 -5.37 -8.36
N PRO A 23 -24.55 -6.24 -9.40
CA PRO A 23 -23.90 -7.55 -9.36
C PRO A 23 -22.41 -7.52 -8.99
N ILE A 24 -21.61 -6.63 -9.59
CA ILE A 24 -20.18 -6.48 -9.28
C ILE A 24 -19.99 -6.06 -7.83
N GLY A 25 -20.74 -5.05 -7.37
CA GLY A 25 -20.71 -4.60 -5.97
C GLY A 25 -21.04 -5.73 -5.00
N ARG A 26 -22.11 -6.48 -5.23
CA ARG A 26 -22.50 -7.64 -4.40
C ARG A 26 -21.46 -8.75 -4.41
N PHE A 27 -20.91 -9.09 -5.58
CA PHE A 27 -19.87 -10.10 -5.71
C PHE A 27 -18.60 -9.71 -4.94
N ALA A 28 -18.12 -8.47 -5.15
CA ALA A 28 -16.98 -7.93 -4.44
C ALA A 28 -17.24 -7.88 -2.94
N SER A 29 -18.47 -7.54 -2.54
CA SER A 29 -18.87 -7.50 -1.13
C SER A 29 -18.81 -8.86 -0.47
N ALA A 30 -19.36 -9.89 -1.13
CA ALA A 30 -19.34 -11.26 -0.65
C ALA A 30 -17.91 -11.80 -0.52
N LYS A 31 -17.02 -11.45 -1.47
CA LYS A 31 -15.62 -11.89 -1.48
C LYS A 31 -14.78 -11.20 -0.41
N THR A 32 -15.02 -9.92 -0.17
CA THR A 32 -14.21 -9.09 0.75
C THR A 32 -14.77 -9.03 2.16
N GLY A 33 -16.02 -9.47 2.38
CA GLY A 33 -16.71 -9.35 3.67
C GLY A 33 -17.11 -7.91 4.03
N ARG A 34 -17.19 -7.02 3.02
CA ARG A 34 -17.47 -5.58 3.21
C ARG A 34 -18.52 -5.12 2.23
N GLU A 35 -19.25 -4.06 2.57
CA GLU A 35 -20.17 -3.47 1.61
C GLU A 35 -19.37 -2.69 0.56
N ILE A 36 -19.52 -3.06 -0.71
CA ILE A 36 -18.88 -2.39 -1.85
C ILE A 36 -19.98 -1.91 -2.79
N VAL A 37 -20.04 -0.60 -3.00
CA VAL A 37 -21.05 0.06 -3.82
C VAL A 37 -20.35 0.84 -4.94
N LEU A 38 -20.89 0.69 -6.15
CA LEU A 38 -20.49 1.44 -7.34
C LEU A 38 -21.58 2.48 -7.60
N ALA A 39 -21.42 3.66 -7.01
CA ALA A 39 -22.47 4.68 -6.95
C ALA A 39 -22.60 5.50 -8.25
N GLY A 40 -21.51 5.68 -8.98
CA GLY A 40 -21.47 6.39 -10.27
C GLY A 40 -21.54 5.45 -11.47
N ASP A 41 -21.23 5.99 -12.65
CA ASP A 41 -21.29 5.25 -13.91
C ASP A 41 -20.18 4.21 -14.05
N LEU A 42 -20.51 3.09 -14.69
CA LEU A 42 -19.57 2.07 -15.15
C LEU A 42 -19.52 2.10 -16.68
N LYS A 43 -18.39 2.54 -17.23
CA LYS A 43 -18.13 2.56 -18.67
C LYS A 43 -17.12 1.47 -19.01
N VAL A 44 -17.45 0.61 -19.97
CA VAL A 44 -16.59 -0.51 -20.35
C VAL A 44 -16.35 -0.50 -21.85
N HIS A 45 -15.08 -0.59 -22.24
CA HIS A 45 -14.66 -0.79 -23.61
C HIS A 45 -14.07 -2.20 -23.73
N ALA A 46 -14.94 -3.19 -23.94
CA ALA A 46 -14.54 -4.60 -24.00
C ALA A 46 -13.92 -5.01 -25.35
N PHE A 47 -14.35 -4.40 -26.47
CA PHE A 47 -13.91 -4.72 -27.83
C PHE A 47 -12.63 -3.97 -28.23
N SER A 48 -11.57 -4.19 -27.49
CA SER A 48 -10.23 -3.68 -27.77
C SER A 48 -9.20 -4.75 -27.46
N LEU A 49 -8.04 -4.70 -28.11
CA LEU A 49 -6.87 -5.50 -27.71
C LEU A 49 -6.39 -5.15 -26.28
N LYS A 50 -6.85 -4.01 -25.75
CA LYS A 50 -6.61 -3.52 -24.40
C LYS A 50 -7.95 -3.14 -23.75
N PRO A 51 -8.76 -4.12 -23.31
CA PRO A 51 -10.04 -3.84 -22.68
C PRO A 51 -9.86 -2.88 -21.50
N SER A 52 -10.81 -1.97 -21.34
CA SER A 52 -10.77 -0.99 -20.26
C SER A 52 -12.13 -0.82 -19.60
N ALA A 53 -12.11 -0.43 -18.34
CA ALA A 53 -13.29 -0.08 -17.57
C ALA A 53 -12.99 1.15 -16.72
N THR A 54 -13.91 2.11 -16.74
CA THR A 54 -13.94 3.28 -15.88
C THR A 54 -15.12 3.15 -14.94
N VAL A 55 -14.86 3.30 -13.65
CA VAL A 55 -15.85 3.18 -12.59
C VAL A 55 -15.83 4.44 -11.76
N GLN A 56 -16.99 5.09 -11.63
CA GLN A 56 -17.12 6.28 -10.80
C GLN A 56 -17.79 5.97 -9.46
N GLY A 57 -17.37 6.69 -8.41
CA GLY A 57 -17.97 6.64 -7.07
C GLY A 57 -17.91 5.26 -6.44
N ILE A 58 -16.72 4.69 -6.29
CA ILE A 58 -16.53 3.43 -5.57
C ILE A 58 -16.48 3.72 -4.08
N ARG A 59 -17.38 3.10 -3.32
CA ARG A 59 -17.38 3.16 -1.86
C ARG A 59 -17.16 1.78 -1.28
N ILE A 60 -16.22 1.67 -0.36
CA ILE A 60 -15.91 0.45 0.40
C ILE A 60 -16.23 0.75 1.85
N GLY A 61 -17.29 0.12 2.36
CA GLY A 61 -17.72 0.20 3.74
C GLY A 61 -16.71 -0.38 4.72
N ASN A 62 -16.78 0.09 5.96
CA ASN A 62 -16.05 -0.50 7.06
C ASN A 62 -16.46 -1.95 7.32
N PRO A 63 -15.56 -2.80 7.84
CA PRO A 63 -15.94 -4.11 8.32
C PRO A 63 -16.85 -3.94 9.55
N LYS A 64 -17.74 -4.90 9.80
CA LYS A 64 -18.78 -4.79 10.85
C LYS A 64 -18.24 -4.37 12.23
N TRP A 65 -17.03 -4.80 12.59
CA TRP A 65 -16.41 -4.50 13.88
C TRP A 65 -15.92 -3.06 14.02
N ALA A 66 -15.67 -2.34 12.92
CA ALA A 66 -15.17 -0.98 12.92
C ALA A 66 -16.28 0.08 13.00
N GLY A 67 -17.55 -0.36 13.04
CA GLY A 67 -18.71 0.53 13.11
C GLY A 67 -19.07 1.20 11.78
N PRO A 68 -19.98 2.18 11.80
CA PRO A 68 -20.42 2.88 10.59
C PRO A 68 -19.26 3.66 9.94
N GLY A 69 -19.35 3.85 8.63
CA GLY A 69 -18.36 4.59 7.85
C GLY A 69 -17.80 3.77 6.68
N GLN A 70 -16.79 4.34 6.03
CA GLN A 70 -16.17 3.78 4.84
C GLN A 70 -14.64 3.71 5.00
N THR A 71 -14.06 2.59 4.59
CA THR A 71 -12.61 2.39 4.53
C THR A 71 -12.03 3.07 3.29
N ALA A 72 -12.78 3.14 2.18
CA ALA A 72 -12.34 3.84 0.98
C ALA A 72 -13.51 4.49 0.23
N ASP A 73 -13.24 5.65 -0.34
CA ASP A 73 -14.12 6.40 -1.25
C ASP A 73 -13.27 6.89 -2.43
N ILE A 74 -13.58 6.44 -3.64
CA ILE A 74 -12.78 6.70 -4.84
C ILE A 74 -13.70 7.32 -5.88
N ALA A 75 -13.39 8.56 -6.29
CA ALA A 75 -14.22 9.30 -7.22
C ALA A 75 -14.22 8.65 -8.61
N SER A 76 -13.04 8.26 -9.11
CA SER A 76 -12.89 7.53 -10.37
C SER A 76 -11.78 6.49 -10.29
N LEU A 77 -12.03 5.33 -10.88
CA LEU A 77 -11.08 4.25 -11.07
C LEU A 77 -11.07 3.85 -12.54
N ASP A 78 -9.93 4.05 -13.20
CA ASP A 78 -9.70 3.59 -14.56
C ASP A 78 -8.78 2.38 -14.57
N VAL A 79 -9.26 1.28 -15.16
CA VAL A 79 -8.51 0.04 -15.28
C VAL A 79 -8.40 -0.33 -16.75
N GLN A 80 -7.19 -0.66 -17.19
CA GLN A 80 -6.95 -1.28 -18.49
C GLN A 80 -6.18 -2.57 -18.30
N VAL A 81 -6.58 -3.63 -19.00
CA VAL A 81 -6.04 -4.98 -18.84
C VAL A 81 -5.47 -5.51 -20.17
N LYS A 82 -4.52 -6.44 -20.08
CA LYS A 82 -4.02 -7.15 -21.27
C LYS A 82 -4.97 -8.31 -21.58
N LEU A 83 -5.54 -8.35 -22.79
CA LEU A 83 -6.57 -9.32 -23.14
C LEU A 83 -6.05 -10.78 -23.17
N LEU A 84 -4.93 -11.05 -23.85
CA LEU A 84 -4.45 -12.42 -24.06
C LEU A 84 -4.19 -13.20 -22.75
N PRO A 85 -3.49 -12.65 -21.74
CA PRO A 85 -3.30 -13.33 -20.46
C PRO A 85 -4.59 -13.62 -19.68
N LEU A 86 -5.67 -12.86 -19.89
CA LEU A 86 -6.94 -13.11 -19.20
C LEU A 86 -7.56 -14.45 -19.59
N PHE A 87 -7.37 -14.89 -20.84
CA PHE A 87 -7.86 -16.20 -21.30
C PHE A 87 -7.17 -17.38 -20.61
N VAL A 88 -5.97 -17.16 -20.06
CA VAL A 88 -5.23 -18.15 -19.24
C VAL A 88 -5.32 -17.83 -17.73
N GLY A 89 -6.25 -16.95 -17.33
CA GLY A 89 -6.50 -16.60 -15.93
C GLY A 89 -5.49 -15.65 -15.29
N GLN A 90 -4.59 -15.05 -16.08
CA GLN A 90 -3.58 -14.11 -15.59
C GLN A 90 -4.05 -12.67 -15.77
N VAL A 91 -4.20 -11.95 -14.66
CA VAL A 91 -4.55 -10.53 -14.67
C VAL A 91 -3.29 -9.70 -14.76
N VAL A 92 -3.13 -8.95 -15.85
CA VAL A 92 -2.04 -7.98 -16.05
C VAL A 92 -2.67 -6.62 -16.31
N LEU A 93 -2.40 -5.65 -15.43
CA LEU A 93 -2.93 -4.30 -15.52
C LEU A 93 -1.99 -3.45 -16.39
N LEU A 94 -2.48 -2.99 -17.53
CA LEU A 94 -1.78 -2.05 -18.40
C LEU A 94 -1.85 -0.63 -17.84
N ASN A 95 -2.99 -0.27 -17.26
CA ASN A 95 -3.22 1.01 -16.58
C ASN A 95 -4.11 0.78 -15.35
N LEU A 96 -3.74 1.42 -14.25
CA LEU A 96 -4.55 1.54 -13.05
C LEU A 96 -4.42 2.98 -12.55
N GLN A 97 -5.49 3.76 -12.72
CA GLN A 97 -5.53 5.15 -12.31
C GLN A 97 -6.65 5.35 -11.29
N LEU A 98 -6.31 6.02 -10.18
CA LEU A 98 -7.23 6.39 -9.13
C LEU A 98 -7.26 7.91 -9.02
N ASP A 99 -8.46 8.48 -9.10
CA ASP A 99 -8.68 9.92 -8.92
C ASP A 99 -9.42 10.17 -7.61
N GLN A 100 -8.89 11.09 -6.80
CA GLN A 100 -9.47 11.54 -5.53
C GLN A 100 -9.80 10.38 -4.58
N ALA A 101 -8.87 9.43 -4.46
CA ALA A 101 -9.03 8.28 -3.57
C ALA A 101 -8.82 8.70 -2.11
N LYS A 102 -9.86 8.61 -1.30
CA LYS A 102 -9.84 8.85 0.15
C LYS A 102 -9.90 7.51 0.87
N VAL A 103 -8.87 7.19 1.64
CA VAL A 103 -8.78 5.93 2.38
C VAL A 103 -8.67 6.22 3.88
N ASP A 104 -9.59 5.67 4.69
CA ASP A 104 -9.54 5.73 6.16
C ASP A 104 -9.25 4.33 6.71
N LEU A 105 -8.04 4.17 7.23
CA LEU A 105 -7.51 2.94 7.79
C LEU A 105 -7.56 2.98 9.31
N LEU A 106 -8.23 2.01 9.93
CA LEU A 106 -8.32 1.87 11.38
C LEU A 106 -7.68 0.54 11.81
N ARG A 107 -6.77 0.60 12.78
CA ARG A 107 -6.42 -0.54 13.61
C ARG A 107 -6.89 -0.29 15.03
N ASP A 108 -7.70 -1.20 15.56
CA ASP A 108 -8.18 -1.10 16.94
C ASP A 108 -7.14 -1.59 17.96
N ARG A 109 -7.47 -1.43 19.25
CA ARG A 109 -6.61 -1.90 20.36
C ARG A 109 -6.41 -3.42 20.37
N GLN A 110 -7.36 -4.19 19.84
CA GLN A 110 -7.25 -5.64 19.70
C GLN A 110 -6.34 -6.05 18.53
N GLY A 111 -5.94 -5.09 17.68
CA GLY A 111 -5.07 -5.32 16.53
C GLY A 111 -5.83 -5.69 15.25
N ARG A 112 -7.17 -5.66 15.26
CA ARG A 112 -7.97 -5.82 14.03
C ARG A 112 -7.77 -4.59 13.16
N ALA A 113 -7.56 -4.80 11.87
CA ALA A 113 -7.19 -3.75 10.94
C ALA A 113 -8.16 -3.67 9.76
N THR A 114 -8.59 -2.47 9.37
CA THR A 114 -9.51 -2.30 8.22
C THR A 114 -8.83 -2.56 6.89
N TRP A 115 -7.51 -2.71 6.82
CA TRP A 115 -6.83 -3.19 5.61
C TRP A 115 -6.61 -4.71 5.59
N ASP A 116 -7.08 -5.42 6.62
CA ASP A 116 -7.10 -6.88 6.61
C ASP A 116 -8.36 -7.38 5.89
N PHE A 117 -8.14 -8.08 4.76
CA PHE A 117 -9.18 -8.72 3.94
C PHE A 117 -9.16 -10.25 4.06
N SER A 118 -8.37 -10.79 4.99
CA SER A 118 -8.25 -12.24 5.21
C SER A 118 -9.50 -12.87 5.85
N ASN A 119 -10.44 -12.04 6.32
CA ASN A 119 -11.65 -12.47 7.04
C ASN A 119 -11.33 -13.42 8.22
N GLY A 120 -10.20 -13.20 8.89
CA GLY A 120 -9.74 -14.02 10.03
C GLY A 120 -9.11 -15.36 9.64
N LYS A 121 -8.95 -15.66 8.34
CA LYS A 121 -8.19 -16.82 7.88
C LYS A 121 -6.71 -16.48 7.91
N LYS A 122 -5.89 -17.25 8.65
CA LYS A 122 -4.42 -17.10 8.60
C LYS A 122 -3.95 -17.35 7.16
N THR A 123 -3.52 -16.30 6.46
CA THR A 123 -2.91 -16.44 5.13
C THR A 123 -1.41 -16.25 5.28
N ASN A 124 -0.63 -17.32 5.11
CA ASN A 124 0.85 -17.26 5.14
C ASN A 124 1.46 -16.61 3.89
N LYS A 125 0.64 -16.11 2.95
CA LYS A 125 1.12 -15.44 1.74
C LYS A 125 0.84 -13.94 1.85
N PRO A 126 1.87 -13.09 1.71
CA PRO A 126 1.68 -11.65 1.57
C PRO A 126 0.68 -11.35 0.45
N PHE A 127 -0.12 -10.30 0.61
CA PHE A 127 -0.99 -9.83 -0.46
C PHE A 127 -0.11 -9.41 -1.65
N LYS A 128 -0.29 -10.07 -2.80
CA LYS A 128 0.43 -9.76 -4.04
C LYS A 128 -0.52 -9.07 -5.01
N MET A 129 -0.21 -7.83 -5.36
CA MET A 129 -0.95 -7.14 -6.42
C MET A 129 -0.60 -7.77 -7.77
N PRO A 130 -1.53 -7.79 -8.74
CA PRO A 130 -1.20 -8.16 -10.11
C PRO A 130 -0.14 -7.18 -10.67
N PRO A 131 0.68 -7.61 -11.65
CA PRO A 131 1.59 -6.71 -12.33
C PRO A 131 0.86 -5.50 -12.93
N ILE A 132 1.34 -4.29 -12.62
CA ILE A 132 0.80 -3.03 -13.12
C ILE A 132 1.87 -2.32 -13.93
N ARG A 133 1.60 -1.99 -15.20
CA ARG A 133 2.54 -1.25 -16.07
C ARG A 133 2.48 0.27 -15.88
N ARG A 134 1.29 0.82 -15.63
CA ARG A 134 1.09 2.25 -15.36
C ARG A 134 0.19 2.37 -14.14
N PHE A 135 0.71 2.98 -13.08
CA PHE A 135 -0.05 3.27 -11.87
C PHE A 135 -0.07 4.78 -11.63
N VAL A 136 -1.27 5.34 -11.55
CA VAL A 136 -1.49 6.77 -11.35
C VAL A 136 -2.41 6.98 -10.16
N ILE A 137 -2.05 7.94 -9.31
CA ILE A 137 -2.89 8.44 -8.23
C ILE A 137 -2.91 9.95 -8.36
N ASN A 138 -4.09 10.51 -8.63
CA ASN A 138 -4.32 11.94 -8.63
C ASN A 138 -5.06 12.29 -7.33
N ASP A 139 -4.46 13.16 -6.51
CA ASP A 139 -5.13 13.73 -5.33
C ASP A 139 -5.60 12.67 -4.31
N GLY A 140 -4.71 11.72 -3.99
CA GLY A 140 -4.99 10.67 -3.01
C GLY A 140 -4.85 11.20 -1.58
N HIS A 141 -5.77 10.81 -0.71
CA HIS A 141 -5.72 11.10 0.72
C HIS A 141 -5.76 9.80 1.53
N LEU A 142 -4.87 9.69 2.50
CA LEU A 142 -4.79 8.56 3.41
C LEU A 142 -4.90 9.06 4.84
N LYS A 143 -5.84 8.49 5.59
CA LYS A 143 -5.91 8.62 7.03
C LYS A 143 -5.61 7.27 7.66
N ILE A 144 -4.71 7.23 8.62
CA ILE A 144 -4.44 6.04 9.42
C ILE A 144 -4.66 6.38 10.88
N THR A 145 -5.53 5.63 11.53
CA THR A 145 -5.73 5.62 12.97
C THR A 145 -5.33 4.26 13.51
N ASP A 146 -4.15 4.14 14.12
CA ASP A 146 -3.71 2.93 14.80
C ASP A 146 -3.82 3.14 16.31
N GLN A 147 -4.89 2.61 16.91
CA GLN A 147 -5.13 2.73 18.35
C GLN A 147 -4.16 1.89 19.19
N LYS A 148 -3.57 0.84 18.60
CA LYS A 148 -2.60 -0.02 19.28
C LYS A 148 -1.25 0.67 19.39
N ARG A 149 -0.83 1.38 18.34
CA ARG A 149 0.41 2.19 18.31
C ARG A 149 0.21 3.65 18.71
N ARG A 150 -1.03 4.07 18.96
CA ARG A 150 -1.46 5.47 19.16
C ARG A 150 -0.94 6.40 18.05
N LEU A 151 -1.06 5.94 16.81
CA LEU A 151 -0.74 6.72 15.61
C LEU A 151 -2.02 7.33 15.04
N VAL A 152 -1.96 8.61 14.71
CA VAL A 152 -2.88 9.30 13.82
C VAL A 152 -2.02 9.92 12.72
N LEU A 153 -2.25 9.51 11.48
CA LEU A 153 -1.56 10.03 10.30
C LEU A 153 -2.62 10.53 9.31
N ASN A 154 -2.47 11.76 8.85
CA ASN A 154 -3.14 12.27 7.66
C ASN A 154 -2.08 12.46 6.60
N GLY A 155 -2.32 11.96 5.40
CA GLY A 155 -1.36 12.00 4.32
C GLY A 155 -1.98 12.23 2.96
N GLU A 156 -1.15 12.73 2.07
CA GLU A 156 -1.43 12.92 0.67
C GLU A 156 -0.54 11.98 -0.13
N VAL A 157 -1.11 11.36 -1.16
CA VAL A 157 -0.44 10.40 -2.03
C VAL A 157 -0.69 10.82 -3.47
N ASN A 158 0.40 11.04 -4.20
CA ASN A 158 0.35 11.36 -5.62
C ASN A 158 1.35 10.49 -6.38
N ALA A 159 0.88 9.89 -7.47
CA ALA A 159 1.70 9.08 -8.37
C ALA A 159 1.55 9.60 -9.79
N THR A 160 2.08 10.79 -10.03
CA THR A 160 2.00 11.46 -11.33
C THR A 160 3.38 11.90 -11.75
N GLU A 161 3.76 11.62 -12.98
CA GLU A 161 4.97 12.20 -13.58
C GLU A 161 4.60 13.54 -14.20
N LYS A 162 5.09 14.64 -13.63
CA LYS A 162 4.98 15.97 -14.25
C LYS A 162 6.18 16.17 -15.17
N MET A 163 5.93 16.50 -16.44
CA MET A 163 6.99 16.86 -17.38
C MET A 163 7.91 17.93 -16.76
N GLY A 164 9.22 17.69 -16.80
CA GLY A 164 10.24 18.60 -16.27
C GLY A 164 10.68 18.34 -14.82
N GLN A 165 10.04 17.42 -14.08
CA GLN A 165 10.56 16.95 -12.77
C GLN A 165 11.21 15.57 -12.92
N THR A 166 12.53 15.55 -13.08
CA THR A 166 13.31 14.31 -13.08
C THR A 166 13.33 13.68 -11.68
N GLY A 167 13.02 12.38 -11.59
CA GLY A 167 13.17 11.59 -10.36
C GLY A 167 12.01 11.62 -9.35
N ARG A 168 10.83 12.14 -9.72
CA ARG A 168 9.63 12.16 -8.86
C ARG A 168 8.44 11.52 -9.56
N GLY A 169 8.30 10.22 -9.39
CA GLY A 169 7.16 9.45 -9.90
C GLY A 169 6.05 9.21 -8.90
N PHE A 170 6.45 9.07 -7.63
CA PHE A 170 5.59 8.85 -6.49
C PHE A 170 6.01 9.77 -5.36
N LEU A 171 5.04 10.40 -4.70
CA LEU A 171 5.22 11.19 -3.50
C LEU A 171 4.09 10.87 -2.53
N MET A 172 4.48 10.51 -1.32
CA MET A 172 3.60 10.44 -0.18
C MET A 172 4.15 11.37 0.90
N THR A 173 3.31 12.30 1.35
CA THR A 173 3.60 13.14 2.51
C THR A 173 2.53 12.92 3.56
N GLY A 174 2.87 13.06 4.83
CA GLY A 174 1.86 13.05 5.86
C GLY A 174 2.36 13.62 7.17
N ASP A 175 1.40 14.03 7.97
CA ASP A 175 1.59 14.62 9.28
C ASP A 175 0.55 14.07 10.27
N GLY A 176 0.83 14.23 11.55
CA GLY A 176 -0.08 13.85 12.61
C GLY A 176 0.65 13.64 13.91
N SER A 177 0.28 12.57 14.62
CA SER A 177 0.82 12.28 15.94
C SER A 177 1.08 10.79 16.15
N LEU A 178 2.19 10.47 16.82
CA LEU A 178 2.50 9.13 17.31
C LEU A 178 2.79 9.23 18.80
N ASN A 179 2.00 8.53 19.63
CA ASN A 179 2.05 8.65 21.09
C ASN A 179 1.97 10.11 21.60
N GLY A 180 1.24 10.97 20.89
CA GLY A 180 1.09 12.40 21.21
C GLY A 180 2.21 13.30 20.66
N ASN A 181 3.34 12.73 20.22
CA ASN A 181 4.42 13.47 19.60
C ASN A 181 4.12 13.75 18.13
N LYS A 182 4.54 14.91 17.62
CA LYS A 182 4.41 15.26 16.20
C LYS A 182 5.06 14.18 15.33
N PHE A 183 4.31 13.68 14.38
CA PHE A 183 4.76 12.70 13.40
C PHE A 183 4.74 13.33 12.01
N LEU A 184 5.83 13.15 11.26
CA LEU A 184 5.96 13.59 9.87
C LEU A 184 6.52 12.43 9.05
N LEU A 185 5.94 12.23 7.87
CA LEU A 185 6.32 11.19 6.91
C LEU A 185 6.50 11.84 5.54
N ARG A 186 7.61 11.50 4.89
CA ARG A 186 7.80 11.75 3.46
C ARG A 186 8.40 10.52 2.82
N VAL A 187 7.74 9.97 1.82
CA VAL A 187 8.23 8.89 0.98
C VAL A 187 8.22 9.35 -0.47
N GLN A 188 9.35 9.19 -1.14
CA GLN A 188 9.50 9.50 -2.55
C GLN A 188 9.90 8.23 -3.29
N GLY A 189 9.27 7.94 -4.42
CA GLY A 189 9.55 6.77 -5.23
C GLY A 189 9.81 7.12 -6.69
N GLY A 190 10.40 6.15 -7.39
CA GLY A 190 10.62 6.22 -8.83
C GLY A 190 9.33 6.35 -9.66
N PRO A 191 9.45 6.57 -10.98
CA PRO A 191 8.32 6.60 -11.90
C PRO A 191 7.51 5.30 -11.84
N LEU A 192 6.19 5.47 -11.80
CA LEU A 192 5.22 4.37 -11.92
C LEU A 192 4.54 4.39 -13.31
N LEU A 193 5.15 5.09 -14.27
CA LEU A 193 4.86 5.00 -15.69
C LEU A 193 5.80 3.96 -16.32
N ASN A 194 5.25 3.02 -17.10
CA ASN A 194 6.00 1.95 -17.77
C ASN A 194 6.84 1.08 -16.82
N VAL A 195 6.27 0.70 -15.68
CA VAL A 195 6.91 -0.16 -14.68
C VAL A 195 7.37 -1.47 -15.32
N ASP A 196 8.66 -1.76 -15.15
CA ASP A 196 9.25 -3.07 -15.45
C ASP A 196 9.25 -3.92 -14.19
N THR A 197 8.50 -5.02 -14.22
CA THR A 197 8.33 -5.92 -13.07
C THR A 197 9.59 -6.70 -12.71
N HIS A 198 10.64 -6.64 -13.53
CA HIS A 198 11.93 -7.30 -13.29
C HIS A 198 12.99 -6.35 -12.73
N LYS A 199 12.68 -5.06 -12.61
CA LYS A 199 13.60 -4.08 -12.05
C LYS A 199 13.13 -3.66 -10.66
N PRO A 200 14.05 -3.56 -9.68
CA PRO A 200 13.72 -3.03 -8.37
C PRO A 200 13.13 -1.62 -8.46
N TYR A 201 12.06 -1.38 -7.72
CA TYR A 201 11.43 -0.06 -7.61
C TYR A 201 12.10 0.76 -6.50
N PRO A 202 12.84 1.84 -6.82
CA PRO A 202 13.57 2.61 -5.83
C PRO A 202 12.66 3.54 -5.04
N PHE A 203 13.00 3.75 -3.77
CA PHE A 203 12.36 4.73 -2.91
C PHE A 203 13.34 5.35 -1.91
N ASP A 204 13.00 6.54 -1.44
CA ASP A 204 13.60 7.23 -0.31
C ASP A 204 12.50 7.54 0.72
N ALA A 205 12.83 7.48 2.01
CA ALA A 205 11.93 7.84 3.10
C ALA A 205 12.62 8.76 4.12
N ASP A 206 11.89 9.75 4.63
CA ASP A 206 12.25 10.59 5.78
C ASP A 206 11.07 10.59 6.75
N ILE A 207 11.30 10.06 7.95
CA ILE A 207 10.30 9.94 9.01
C ILE A 207 10.82 10.74 10.20
N ARG A 208 9.95 11.55 10.79
CA ARG A 208 10.23 12.24 12.07
C ARG A 208 9.14 11.92 13.06
N SER A 209 9.52 11.53 14.26
CA SER A 209 8.62 11.30 15.38
C SER A 209 9.23 11.96 16.61
N GLY A 210 8.63 13.07 17.06
CA GLY A 210 9.26 13.90 18.09
C GLY A 210 10.65 14.37 17.65
N ALA A 211 11.67 14.06 18.45
CA ALA A 211 13.07 14.35 18.16
C ALA A 211 13.78 13.24 17.33
N THR A 212 13.13 12.09 17.16
CA THR A 212 13.67 10.96 16.40
C THR A 212 13.50 11.20 14.91
N ARG A 213 14.58 11.01 14.14
CA ARG A 213 14.59 11.05 12.67
C ARG A 213 15.12 9.75 12.12
N VAL A 214 14.39 9.20 11.15
CA VAL A 214 14.78 8.01 10.40
C VAL A 214 14.80 8.38 8.91
N THR A 215 15.93 8.16 8.26
CA THR A 215 16.06 8.29 6.80
C THR A 215 16.41 6.95 6.20
N ALA A 216 15.80 6.59 5.09
CA ALA A 216 16.07 5.34 4.40
C ALA A 216 16.14 5.55 2.89
N LYS A 217 17.03 4.79 2.23
CA LYS A 217 17.08 4.66 0.77
C LYS A 217 17.06 3.20 0.42
N GLY A 218 16.19 2.79 -0.49
CA GLY A 218 15.97 1.38 -0.72
C GLY A 218 15.26 1.08 -2.02
N ALA A 219 14.88 -0.18 -2.16
CA ALA A 219 14.05 -0.63 -3.24
C ALA A 219 13.14 -1.79 -2.83
N ILE A 220 12.04 -1.89 -3.56
CA ILE A 220 11.18 -3.08 -3.57
C ILE A 220 11.66 -3.93 -4.76
N PRO A 221 12.25 -5.13 -4.54
CA PRO A 221 12.82 -5.96 -5.61
C PRO A 221 11.85 -6.23 -6.76
N LYS A 222 10.57 -6.46 -6.45
CA LYS A 222 9.49 -6.63 -7.42
C LYS A 222 8.43 -5.56 -7.17
N PRO A 223 8.23 -4.60 -8.09
CA PRO A 223 7.23 -3.56 -7.93
C PRO A 223 5.85 -4.13 -7.52
N PHE A 224 5.21 -3.49 -6.55
CA PHE A 224 3.92 -3.90 -5.97
C PHE A 224 3.92 -5.23 -5.16
N ASP A 225 5.07 -5.86 -4.92
CA ASP A 225 5.24 -6.94 -3.94
C ASP A 225 5.82 -6.39 -2.62
N LEU A 226 4.96 -5.80 -1.79
CA LEU A 226 5.36 -5.14 -0.53
C LEU A 226 5.80 -6.13 0.57
N GLY A 227 5.77 -7.44 0.28
CA GLY A 227 6.31 -8.48 1.16
C GLY A 227 7.84 -8.54 1.14
N GLU A 228 8.48 -7.93 0.15
CA GLU A 228 9.92 -7.93 -0.05
C GLU A 228 10.43 -6.48 -0.21
N PHE A 229 11.42 -6.08 0.59
CA PHE A 229 12.12 -4.81 0.37
C PHE A 229 13.51 -4.83 1.02
N TYR A 230 14.39 -3.93 0.60
CA TYR A 230 15.63 -3.62 1.32
C TYR A 230 15.86 -2.11 1.35
N MET A 231 16.51 -1.62 2.40
CA MET A 231 16.83 -0.21 2.56
C MET A 231 18.04 0.01 3.48
N ASP A 232 18.93 0.89 3.05
CA ASP A 232 19.97 1.47 3.89
C ASP A 232 19.35 2.57 4.73
N THR A 233 19.39 2.40 6.05
CA THR A 233 18.67 3.24 7.01
C THR A 233 19.64 3.92 7.96
N THR A 234 19.35 5.16 8.33
CA THR A 234 19.97 5.86 9.46
C THR A 234 18.87 6.32 10.40
N ALA A 235 19.01 6.02 11.69
CA ALA A 235 18.12 6.46 12.75
C ALA A 235 18.92 7.26 13.78
N GLN A 236 18.40 8.41 14.19
CA GLN A 236 19.01 9.24 15.22
C GLN A 236 17.96 9.88 16.11
N GLY A 237 18.29 10.07 17.38
CA GLY A 237 17.37 10.61 18.37
C GLY A 237 18.05 10.80 19.72
N PRO A 238 17.34 11.40 20.70
CA PRO A 238 17.88 11.64 22.03
C PRO A 238 17.93 10.37 22.90
N ASP A 239 17.03 9.41 22.66
CA ASP A 239 16.91 8.17 23.43
C ASP A 239 16.47 7.01 22.51
N LEU A 240 17.17 5.88 22.55
CA LEU A 240 16.80 4.69 21.78
C LEU A 240 15.43 4.13 22.16
N SER A 241 14.96 4.36 23.39
CA SER A 241 13.64 3.92 23.83
C SER A 241 12.50 4.52 22.98
N ASP A 242 12.70 5.74 22.43
CA ASP A 242 11.73 6.42 21.55
C ASP A 242 11.47 5.65 20.24
N LEU A 243 12.36 4.75 19.81
CA LEU A 243 12.14 3.90 18.64
C LEU A 243 11.07 2.84 18.86
N TYR A 244 10.67 2.56 20.11
CA TYR A 244 9.55 1.69 20.41
C TYR A 244 8.28 2.11 19.67
N ASP A 245 8.05 3.41 19.57
CA ASP A 245 6.85 3.98 18.96
C ASP A 245 6.77 3.67 17.46
N LEU A 246 7.93 3.69 16.78
CA LEU A 246 8.04 3.42 15.34
C LEU A 246 8.06 1.90 15.05
N THR A 247 8.84 1.15 15.83
CA THR A 247 9.20 -0.24 15.52
C THR A 247 8.32 -1.26 16.26
N GLY A 248 7.80 -0.91 17.43
CA GLY A 248 7.16 -1.81 18.38
C GLY A 248 8.13 -2.68 19.19
N VAL A 249 9.44 -2.46 19.06
CA VAL A 249 10.49 -3.20 19.77
C VAL A 249 10.95 -2.39 20.98
N ALA A 250 10.88 -3.00 22.17
CA ALA A 250 11.33 -2.34 23.39
C ALA A 250 12.87 -2.26 23.39
N LEU A 251 13.39 -1.04 23.43
CA LEU A 251 14.81 -0.73 23.52
C LEU A 251 15.09 -0.01 24.86
N PRO A 252 16.31 -0.13 25.40
CA PRO A 252 16.67 0.52 26.66
C PRO A 252 16.70 2.03 26.51
N ASN A 253 16.55 2.75 27.63
CA ASN A 253 16.83 4.19 27.68
C ASN A 253 18.33 4.43 27.48
N THR A 254 18.70 5.36 26.61
CA THR A 254 20.11 5.67 26.32
C THR A 254 20.38 7.16 26.18
N PRO A 255 21.66 7.58 26.23
CA PRO A 255 22.07 8.88 25.68
C PRO A 255 21.75 9.00 24.17
N PRO A 256 21.95 10.19 23.57
CA PRO A 256 21.71 10.41 22.15
C PRO A 256 22.41 9.40 21.26
N TYR A 257 21.70 8.92 20.25
CA TYR A 257 22.16 7.87 19.37
C TYR A 257 22.17 8.31 17.91
N LYS A 258 23.04 7.68 17.13
CA LYS A 258 23.01 7.68 15.68
C LYS A 258 23.44 6.32 15.17
N LEU A 259 22.49 5.56 14.68
CA LEU A 259 22.67 4.20 14.18
C LEU A 259 22.41 4.16 12.67
N HIS A 260 23.12 3.28 11.99
CA HIS A 260 22.90 2.94 10.59
C HIS A 260 22.89 1.42 10.41
N GLY A 261 22.27 0.97 9.33
CA GLY A 261 22.26 -0.45 8.96
C GLY A 261 21.39 -0.70 7.74
N ARG A 262 21.56 -1.88 7.14
CA ARG A 262 20.78 -2.31 6.00
C ARG A 262 19.63 -3.19 6.47
N LEU A 263 18.42 -2.65 6.46
CA LEU A 263 17.20 -3.41 6.74
C LEU A 263 16.75 -4.15 5.47
N SER A 264 16.46 -5.44 5.59
CA SER A 264 15.78 -6.22 4.56
C SER A 264 14.58 -6.96 5.14
N ARG A 265 13.55 -7.14 4.30
CA ARG A 265 12.37 -7.94 4.60
C ARG A 265 12.17 -8.97 3.50
N GLU A 266 11.98 -10.21 3.89
CA GLU A 266 11.58 -11.32 3.03
C GLU A 266 10.39 -12.04 3.67
N GLY A 267 9.17 -11.62 3.29
CA GLY A 267 7.93 -12.14 3.87
C GLY A 267 7.78 -11.78 5.35
N HIS A 268 8.10 -12.74 6.21
CA HIS A 268 8.01 -12.64 7.68
C HIS A 268 9.37 -12.37 8.34
N LEU A 269 10.46 -12.55 7.59
CA LEU A 269 11.82 -12.39 8.09
C LEU A 269 12.30 -10.95 7.89
N TYR A 270 12.73 -10.31 8.97
CA TYR A 270 13.39 -9.01 8.98
C TYR A 270 14.84 -9.20 9.38
N LYS A 271 15.77 -8.63 8.62
CA LYS A 271 17.21 -8.64 8.93
C LYS A 271 17.77 -7.23 8.92
N ILE A 272 18.67 -6.94 9.84
CA ILE A 272 19.49 -5.73 9.84
C ILE A 272 20.95 -6.17 9.78
N ASP A 273 21.54 -5.98 8.60
CA ASP A 273 22.94 -6.24 8.32
C ASP A 273 23.77 -4.98 8.52
N GLY A 274 25.01 -5.16 9.00
CA GLY A 274 25.94 -4.05 9.21
C GLY A 274 25.39 -2.98 10.14
N LEU A 275 24.68 -3.37 11.20
CA LEU A 275 24.25 -2.42 12.22
C LEU A 275 25.51 -1.81 12.84
N GLY A 276 25.59 -0.49 12.81
CA GLY A 276 26.74 0.27 13.27
C GLY A 276 26.32 1.65 13.76
N GLY A 277 27.13 2.29 14.58
CA GLY A 277 26.91 3.69 14.98
C GLY A 277 27.36 3.99 16.39
N ARG A 278 26.82 5.06 16.97
CA ARG A 278 27.17 5.53 18.32
C ARG A 278 25.93 5.70 19.18
N VAL A 279 26.10 5.44 20.47
CA VAL A 279 25.13 5.67 21.54
C VAL A 279 25.89 6.36 22.68
N GLY A 280 25.67 7.66 22.85
CA GLY A 280 26.57 8.50 23.65
C GLY A 280 28.00 8.42 23.13
N ASP A 281 28.94 8.09 24.01
CA ASP A 281 30.36 7.93 23.68
C ASP A 281 30.74 6.50 23.26
N SER A 282 29.79 5.57 23.28
CA SER A 282 30.02 4.15 22.95
C SER A 282 29.72 3.87 21.49
N ASP A 283 30.54 3.03 20.87
CA ASP A 283 30.27 2.47 19.55
C ASP A 283 29.40 1.22 19.69
N LEU A 284 28.45 1.08 18.76
CA LEU A 284 27.55 -0.07 18.68
C LEU A 284 27.74 -0.75 17.33
N SER A 285 27.84 -2.07 17.34
CA SER A 285 27.83 -2.89 16.13
C SER A 285 27.04 -4.17 16.34
N GLY A 286 26.50 -4.73 15.27
CA GLY A 286 25.81 -6.01 15.36
C GLY A 286 25.05 -6.43 14.12
N PHE A 287 24.21 -7.43 14.33
CA PHE A 287 23.28 -7.98 13.36
C PHE A 287 21.99 -8.32 14.09
N ILE A 288 20.85 -8.10 13.45
CA ILE A 288 19.53 -8.44 14.00
C ILE A 288 18.79 -9.28 12.97
N SER A 289 18.17 -10.38 13.41
CA SER A 289 17.24 -11.17 12.61
C SER A 289 15.99 -11.47 13.43
N VAL A 290 14.83 -11.13 12.89
CA VAL A 290 13.52 -11.31 13.56
C VAL A 290 12.55 -11.96 12.58
N GLU A 291 12.00 -13.10 12.95
CA GLU A 291 10.91 -13.73 12.22
C GLU A 291 9.57 -13.37 12.86
N THR A 292 8.66 -12.84 12.06
CA THR A 292 7.38 -12.27 12.51
C THR A 292 6.22 -13.09 11.96
N GLY A 293 5.68 -14.04 12.71
CA GLY A 293 4.54 -14.82 12.23
C GLY A 293 4.39 -16.22 12.81
N GLU A 294 5.41 -16.75 13.48
CA GLU A 294 5.27 -17.98 14.25
C GLU A 294 4.68 -17.70 15.63
N GLU A 295 3.89 -18.66 16.14
CA GLU A 295 3.53 -18.69 17.56
C GLU A 295 4.83 -18.66 18.37
N ARG A 296 4.89 -17.81 19.41
CA ARG A 296 6.02 -17.84 20.34
C ARG A 296 6.20 -19.30 20.77
N PRO A 297 7.40 -19.90 20.65
CA PRO A 297 7.68 -21.17 21.29
C PRO A 297 7.33 -21.00 22.77
N ILE A 298 6.37 -21.79 23.24
CA ILE A 298 5.97 -21.88 24.64
C ILE A 298 7.07 -22.52 25.48
#